data_AF-A0A3Q9HQE0-F1
#
_entry.id   AF-A0A3Q9HQE0-F1
#
_cell.length_a   1.000
_cell.length_b   1.000
_cell.length_c   1.000
_cell.angle_alpha   90.00
_cell.angle_beta   90.00
_cell.angle_gamma   90.00
#
_symmetry.space_group_name_H-M   'P 1'
#
loop_
_entity.id
_entity.type
_entity.pdbx_description
1 polymer ?
#
loop_
_entity_poly.entity_id
_entity_poly.type
_entity_poly.pdbx_seq_one_letter_code
_entity_poly.pdbx_strand_id
1 'polypeptide(L)'
;MPRPPKERRVEFIPEVKYFKPAGVPVRDLEEVVLTIEEVEAIRLKDKEGLMQEECADRMQVSRATFQRVLMEARKKIADALIEGKAIRVQGGDYRLAVKKFRCRKCDKVFKYTLEEYRREEQKVCPECNSRLEIDHSHRHRHRFGKS
;
A
#
# COMPACT_ATOMS: atom_id res chain seq x y z
N MET A 1 -2.28 21.97 19.73
CA MET A 1 -1.37 21.57 18.63
C MET A 1 -2.03 20.44 17.85
N PRO A 2 -2.17 20.50 16.51
CA PRO A 2 -2.69 19.38 15.74
C PRO A 2 -1.74 18.19 15.89
N ARG A 3 -2.29 17.01 16.20
CA ARG A 3 -1.53 15.76 16.28
C ARG A 3 -0.86 15.50 14.92
N PRO A 4 0.42 15.10 14.87
CA PRO A 4 1.06 14.69 13.62
C PRO A 4 0.16 13.66 12.90
N PRO A 5 -0.03 13.78 11.58
CA PRO A 5 -0.71 12.75 10.80
C PRO A 5 -0.04 11.40 11.09
N LYS A 6 -0.84 10.36 11.29
CA LYS A 6 -0.29 9.00 11.37
C LYS A 6 0.03 8.55 9.95
N GLU A 7 1.24 8.06 9.72
CA GLU A 7 1.64 7.38 8.50
C GLU A 7 0.58 6.34 8.10
N ARG A 8 0.07 6.40 6.87
CA ARG A 8 -0.91 5.43 6.39
C ARG A 8 -0.20 4.16 5.92
N ARG A 9 -0.77 3.00 6.18
CA ARG A 9 -0.18 1.72 5.73
C ARG A 9 -0.49 1.50 4.26
N VAL A 10 0.51 1.11 3.46
CA VAL A 10 0.32 0.74 2.04
C VAL A 10 0.93 -0.61 1.74
N GLU A 11 0.29 -1.38 0.87
CA GLU A 11 0.71 -2.75 0.53
C GLU A 11 1.41 -2.88 -0.81
N PHE A 12 1.45 -1.79 -1.59
CA PHE A 12 1.91 -1.78 -2.96
C PHE A 12 2.56 -0.44 -3.33
N ILE A 13 3.67 -0.52 -4.08
CA ILE A 13 4.35 0.60 -4.72
C ILE A 13 4.39 0.35 -6.23
N PRO A 14 3.79 1.21 -7.06
CA PRO A 14 3.87 1.03 -8.50
C PRO A 14 5.31 1.25 -9.01
N GLU A 15 5.76 0.34 -9.88
CA GLU A 15 7.03 0.49 -10.60
C GLU A 15 6.94 1.63 -11.62
N VAL A 16 5.81 1.73 -12.33
CA VAL A 16 5.51 2.83 -13.25
C VAL A 16 4.91 3.98 -12.47
N LYS A 17 5.66 5.08 -12.38
CA LYS A 17 5.28 6.27 -11.60
C LYS A 17 4.90 7.48 -12.45
N TYR A 18 4.80 7.31 -13.77
CA TYR A 18 4.48 8.40 -14.67
C TYR A 18 3.61 7.92 -15.83
N PHE A 19 2.48 8.59 -16.03
CA PHE A 19 1.55 8.37 -17.13
C PHE A 19 1.30 9.70 -17.81
N LYS A 20 1.20 9.72 -19.14
CA LYS A 20 0.95 10.94 -19.91
C LYS A 20 0.15 10.65 -21.17
N PRO A 21 -0.57 11.64 -21.73
CA PRO A 21 -1.14 11.50 -23.07
C PRO A 21 -0.06 11.23 -24.12
N ALA A 22 -0.41 10.39 -25.09
CA ALA A 22 0.44 10.10 -26.23
C ALA A 22 0.56 11.33 -27.15
N GLY A 23 1.69 11.49 -27.83
CA GLY A 23 1.89 12.57 -28.82
C GLY A 23 2.18 13.97 -28.26
N VAL A 24 1.99 14.23 -26.96
CA VAL A 24 2.30 15.54 -26.35
C VAL A 24 3.67 15.50 -25.62
N PRO A 25 4.59 16.44 -25.87
CA PRO A 25 5.84 16.54 -25.13
C PRO A 25 5.61 16.86 -23.65
N VAL A 26 6.40 16.25 -22.76
CA VAL A 26 6.25 16.43 -21.29
C VAL A 26 6.37 17.89 -20.84
N ARG A 27 7.25 18.66 -21.47
CA ARG A 27 7.45 20.08 -21.15
C ARG A 27 6.21 20.96 -21.38
N ASP A 28 5.28 20.48 -22.20
CA ASP A 28 4.07 21.19 -22.59
C ASP A 28 2.84 20.65 -21.81
N LEU A 29 3.04 19.72 -20.87
CA LEU A 29 1.98 19.11 -20.08
C LEU A 29 1.96 19.68 -18.65
N GLU A 30 0.77 20.05 -18.20
CA GLU A 30 0.50 20.14 -16.78
C GLU A 30 0.51 18.74 -16.15
N GLU A 31 0.84 18.67 -14.86
CA GLU A 31 0.90 17.41 -14.12
C GLU A 31 -0.01 17.45 -12.89
N VAL A 32 -0.70 16.33 -12.63
CA VAL A 32 -1.28 16.04 -11.32
C VAL A 32 -0.38 15.06 -10.58
N VAL A 33 -0.25 15.26 -9.27
CA VAL A 33 0.52 14.36 -8.41
C VAL A 33 -0.42 13.49 -7.58
N LEU A 34 -0.38 12.18 -7.84
CA LEU A 34 -0.97 11.18 -6.97
C LEU A 34 0.05 10.75 -5.91
N THR A 35 -0.35 10.76 -4.64
CA THR A 35 0.48 10.18 -3.58
C THR A 35 0.43 8.66 -3.62
N ILE A 36 1.39 8.02 -2.96
CA ILE A 36 1.40 6.56 -2.85
C ILE A 36 0.14 6.04 -2.14
N GLU A 37 -0.36 6.79 -1.16
CA GLU A 37 -1.56 6.46 -0.38
C GLU A 37 -2.83 6.56 -1.25
N GLU A 38 -2.87 7.54 -2.15
CA GLU A 38 -3.95 7.70 -3.13
C GLU A 38 -3.98 6.55 -4.12
N VAL A 39 -2.81 6.14 -4.63
CA VAL A 39 -2.69 4.95 -5.50
C VAL A 39 -3.14 3.68 -4.77
N GLU A 40 -2.75 3.50 -3.51
CA GLU A 40 -3.17 2.36 -2.71
C GLU A 40 -4.70 2.33 -2.52
N ALA A 41 -5.31 3.49 -2.25
CA ALA A 41 -6.76 3.59 -2.10
C ALA A 41 -7.51 3.20 -3.39
N ILE A 42 -7.04 3.68 -4.56
CA ILE A 42 -7.56 3.30 -5.87
C ILE A 42 -7.37 1.80 -6.11
N ARG A 43 -6.18 1.26 -5.79
CA ARG A 43 -5.90 -0.17 -5.95
C ARG A 43 -6.86 -1.03 -5.13
N LEU A 44 -7.03 -0.73 -3.85
CA LEU A 44 -7.89 -1.52 -2.96
C LEU A 44 -9.38 -1.40 -3.35
N LYS A 45 -9.86 -0.19 -3.62
CA LYS A 45 -11.29 0.03 -3.86
C LYS A 45 -11.71 -0.24 -5.29
N ASP A 46 -11.00 0.36 -6.25
CA ASP A 46 -11.43 0.41 -7.65
C ASP A 46 -10.83 -0.73 -8.49
N LYS A 47 -9.63 -1.23 -8.12
CA LYS A 47 -9.00 -2.36 -8.80
C LYS A 47 -9.29 -3.72 -8.16
N GLU A 48 -9.20 -3.84 -6.83
CA GLU A 48 -9.49 -5.09 -6.10
C GLU A 48 -10.97 -5.25 -5.74
N GLY A 49 -11.78 -4.18 -5.78
CA GLY A 49 -13.22 -4.23 -5.54
C GLY A 49 -13.61 -4.44 -4.07
N LEU A 50 -12.71 -4.17 -3.12
CA LEU A 50 -12.96 -4.42 -1.70
C LEU A 50 -14.03 -3.49 -1.10
N MET A 51 -14.59 -3.89 0.05
CA MET A 51 -15.49 -3.05 0.82
C MET A 51 -14.72 -1.89 1.47
N GLN A 52 -15.39 -0.76 1.68
CA GLN A 52 -14.73 0.45 2.21
C GLN A 52 -14.10 0.22 3.59
N GLU A 53 -14.78 -0.58 4.42
CA GLU A 53 -14.28 -0.97 5.75
C GLU A 53 -12.99 -1.77 5.64
N GLU A 54 -12.96 -2.79 4.79
CA GLU A 54 -11.76 -3.60 4.53
C GLU A 54 -10.60 -2.76 4.00
N CYS A 55 -10.87 -1.78 3.13
CA CYS A 55 -9.85 -0.88 2.61
C CYS A 55 -9.26 0.00 3.73
N ALA A 56 -10.13 0.58 4.58
CA ALA A 56 -9.72 1.40 5.71
C ALA A 56 -8.89 0.59 6.72
N ASP A 57 -9.29 -0.65 6.99
CA ASP A 57 -8.58 -1.56 7.88
C ASP A 57 -7.20 -1.93 7.33
N ARG A 58 -7.10 -2.25 6.03
CA ARG A 58 -5.80 -2.53 5.39
C ARG A 58 -4.88 -1.31 5.41
N MET A 59 -5.40 -0.12 5.18
CA MET A 59 -4.63 1.13 5.26
C MET A 59 -4.40 1.61 6.70
N GLN A 60 -5.03 0.97 7.69
CA GLN A 60 -4.97 1.31 9.12
C GLN A 60 -5.38 2.76 9.41
N VAL A 61 -6.44 3.21 8.76
CA VAL A 61 -7.03 4.54 8.91
C VAL A 61 -8.53 4.43 9.22
N SER A 62 -9.14 5.53 9.64
CA SER A 62 -10.60 5.55 9.78
C SER A 62 -11.30 5.44 8.41
N ARG A 63 -12.54 4.94 8.39
CA ARG A 63 -13.38 4.91 7.18
C ARG A 63 -13.52 6.29 6.51
N ALA A 64 -13.64 7.35 7.31
CA ALA A 64 -13.73 8.72 6.83
C ALA A 64 -12.41 9.21 6.21
N THR A 65 -11.27 8.87 6.83
CA THR A 65 -9.95 9.16 6.28
C THR A 65 -9.73 8.44 4.96
N PHE A 66 -10.07 7.15 4.89
CA PHE A 66 -9.99 6.37 3.65
C PHE A 66 -10.83 7.01 2.54
N GLN A 67 -12.09 7.36 2.84
CA GLN A 67 -12.98 8.00 1.88
C GLN A 67 -12.41 9.31 1.35
N ARG A 68 -11.84 10.15 2.22
CA ARG A 68 -11.17 11.38 1.79
C ARG A 68 -10.01 11.10 0.83
N VAL A 69 -9.12 10.17 1.18
CA VAL A 69 -7.97 9.81 0.32
C VAL A 69 -8.46 9.32 -1.05
N LEU A 70 -9.47 8.43 -1.06
CA LEU A 70 -10.05 7.90 -2.29
C LEU A 70 -10.70 9.00 -3.15
N MET A 71 -11.45 9.92 -2.54
CA MET A 71 -12.09 11.03 -3.27
C MET A 71 -11.06 11.97 -3.89
N GLU A 72 -10.01 12.34 -3.16
CA GLU A 72 -8.92 13.16 -3.69
C GLU A 72 -8.20 12.46 -4.85
N ALA A 73 -7.91 11.16 -4.70
CA ALA A 73 -7.29 10.36 -5.76
C ALA A 73 -8.14 10.37 -7.04
N ARG A 74 -9.45 10.06 -6.91
CA ARG A 74 -10.38 10.05 -8.06
C ARG A 74 -10.54 11.42 -8.69
N LYS A 75 -10.57 12.49 -7.90
CA LYS A 75 -10.62 13.87 -8.42
C LYS A 75 -9.40 14.19 -9.28
N LYS A 76 -8.19 13.86 -8.80
CA LYS A 76 -6.95 14.07 -9.56
C LYS A 76 -6.89 13.24 -10.84
N ILE A 77 -7.33 11.98 -10.76
CA ILE A 77 -7.41 11.11 -11.94
C ILE A 77 -8.40 11.70 -12.96
N ALA A 78 -9.58 12.14 -12.50
CA ALA A 78 -10.58 12.77 -13.38
C ALA A 78 -10.03 14.05 -14.02
N ASP A 79 -9.41 14.95 -13.24
CA ASP A 79 -8.77 16.16 -13.77
C ASP A 79 -7.74 15.83 -14.85
N ALA A 80 -6.87 14.86 -14.61
CA ALA A 80 -5.88 14.47 -15.61
C ALA A 80 -6.48 13.86 -16.88
N LEU A 81 -7.54 13.06 -16.75
CA LEU A 81 -8.19 12.43 -17.90
C LEU A 81 -8.99 13.44 -18.74
N ILE A 82 -9.66 14.41 -18.12
CA ILE A 82 -10.50 15.38 -18.81
C ILE A 82 -9.66 16.51 -19.43
N GLU A 83 -8.68 17.02 -18.70
CA GLU A 83 -7.84 18.15 -19.14
C GLU A 83 -6.56 17.68 -19.89
N GLY A 84 -6.36 16.37 -20.03
CA GLY A 84 -5.20 15.81 -20.73
C GLY A 84 -3.87 16.01 -20.00
N LYS A 85 -3.87 16.04 -18.66
CA LYS A 85 -2.65 16.22 -17.85
C LYS A 85 -1.89 14.91 -17.69
N ALA A 86 -0.59 15.01 -17.43
CA ALA A 86 0.19 13.87 -16.98
C ALA A 86 -0.12 13.52 -15.52
N ILE A 87 -0.01 12.25 -15.16
CA ILE A 87 -0.12 11.76 -13.79
C ILE A 87 1.26 11.32 -13.32
N ARG A 88 1.77 11.96 -12.27
CA ARG A 88 2.99 11.55 -11.58
C ARG A 88 2.62 10.94 -10.23
N VAL A 89 3.19 9.77 -9.93
CA VAL A 89 3.04 9.12 -8.62
C VAL A 89 4.26 9.45 -7.76
N GLN A 90 4.07 10.25 -6.72
CA GLN A 90 5.16 10.70 -5.84
C GLN A 90 4.65 11.14 -4.47
N GLY A 91 5.51 11.01 -3.45
CA GLY A 91 5.27 11.55 -2.12
C GLY A 91 4.18 10.82 -1.34
N GLY A 92 3.57 11.55 -0.39
CA GLY A 92 2.69 10.98 0.63
C GLY A 92 3.42 10.68 1.94
N ASP A 93 2.66 10.36 2.98
CA ASP A 93 3.13 10.05 4.31
C ASP A 93 2.69 8.63 4.69
N TYR A 94 3.53 7.65 4.34
CA TYR A 94 3.16 6.25 4.37
C TYR A 94 4.24 5.33 4.91
N ARG A 95 3.80 4.16 5.37
CA ARG A 95 4.66 3.04 5.73
C ARG A 95 4.28 1.79 4.98
N LEU A 96 5.30 1.04 4.55
CA LEU A 96 5.09 -0.22 3.84
C LEU A 96 4.59 -1.32 4.78
N ALA A 97 3.59 -2.04 4.30
CA ALA A 97 3.14 -3.28 4.90
C ALA A 97 4.25 -4.34 4.85
N VAL A 98 4.67 -4.78 6.03
CA VAL A 98 5.67 -5.84 6.19
C VAL A 98 5.07 -7.09 6.83
N LYS A 99 5.50 -8.26 6.37
CA LYS A 99 5.33 -9.53 7.07
C LYS A 99 6.60 -9.87 7.84
N LYS A 100 6.41 -10.30 9.08
CA LYS A 100 7.49 -10.83 9.92
C LYS A 100 7.63 -12.32 9.69
N PHE A 101 8.86 -12.79 9.63
CA PHE A 101 9.22 -14.18 9.49
C PHE A 101 10.18 -14.58 10.59
N ARG A 102 10.01 -15.77 11.14
CA ARG A 102 10.86 -16.34 12.18
C ARG A 102 11.57 -17.58 11.63
N CYS A 103 12.87 -17.68 11.86
CA CYS A 103 13.63 -18.88 11.55
C CYS A 103 13.42 -19.96 12.61
N ARG A 104 13.05 -21.18 12.21
CA ARG A 104 12.89 -22.31 13.15
C ARG A 104 14.19 -22.77 13.82
N LYS A 105 15.34 -22.55 13.17
CA LYS A 105 16.64 -23.07 13.64
C LYS A 105 17.38 -22.08 14.55
N CYS A 106 17.40 -20.80 14.20
CA CYS A 106 18.17 -19.78 14.94
C CYS A 106 17.31 -18.69 15.59
N ASP A 107 15.98 -18.80 15.54
CA ASP A 107 14.97 -17.89 16.12
C ASP A 107 15.04 -16.41 15.70
N LYS A 108 15.94 -16.05 14.78
CA LYS A 108 16.04 -14.71 14.21
C LYS A 108 14.77 -14.34 13.45
N VAL A 109 14.35 -13.07 13.59
CA VAL A 109 13.17 -12.50 12.95
C VAL A 109 13.56 -11.57 11.82
N PHE A 110 12.98 -11.79 10.65
CA PHE A 110 13.20 -11.03 9.43
C PHE A 110 11.90 -10.33 9.03
N LYS A 111 12.00 -9.16 8.40
CA LYS A 111 10.84 -8.42 7.87
C LYS A 111 10.98 -8.36 6.37
N TYR A 112 9.90 -8.66 5.68
CA TYR A 112 9.80 -8.51 4.22
C TYR A 112 8.57 -7.68 3.90
N THR A 113 8.66 -6.79 2.92
CA THR A 113 7.48 -6.13 2.37
C THR A 113 6.52 -7.14 1.76
N LEU A 114 5.26 -6.78 1.57
CA LEU A 114 4.32 -7.68 0.90
C LEU A 114 4.74 -8.01 -0.55
N GLU A 115 5.44 -7.10 -1.22
CA GLU A 115 5.99 -7.33 -2.56
C GLU A 115 7.13 -8.35 -2.52
N GLU A 116 8.10 -8.18 -1.61
CA GLU A 116 9.18 -9.15 -1.38
C GLU A 116 8.65 -10.52 -0.95
N TYR A 117 7.54 -10.55 -0.20
CA TYR A 117 6.85 -11.77 0.18
C TYR A 117 6.22 -12.49 -1.02
N ARG A 118 5.64 -11.76 -1.98
CA ARG A 118 4.97 -12.37 -3.14
C ARG A 118 5.94 -12.85 -4.23
N ARG A 119 7.15 -12.29 -4.31
CA ARG A 119 8.12 -12.57 -5.37
C ARG A 119 8.94 -13.84 -5.18
N GLU A 120 9.12 -14.33 -3.95
CA GLU A 120 9.97 -15.48 -3.67
C GLU A 120 9.16 -16.70 -3.22
N GLU A 121 9.32 -17.81 -3.94
CA GLU A 121 8.61 -19.07 -3.69
C GLU A 121 9.09 -19.77 -2.40
N GLN A 122 10.32 -19.50 -1.93
CA GLN A 122 10.86 -20.10 -0.72
C GLN A 122 11.81 -19.16 0.04
N LYS A 123 11.36 -18.66 1.20
CA LYS A 123 12.18 -17.83 2.09
C LYS A 123 13.06 -18.70 2.99
N VAL A 124 14.37 -18.61 2.81
CA VAL A 124 15.37 -19.24 3.68
C VAL A 124 16.04 -18.21 4.58
N CYS A 125 16.46 -18.63 5.76
CA CYS A 125 17.15 -17.79 6.71
C CYS A 125 18.57 -17.49 6.21
N PRO A 126 18.98 -16.21 6.03
CA PRO A 126 20.31 -15.85 5.55
C PRO A 126 21.47 -16.36 6.40
N GLU A 127 21.19 -16.75 7.64
CA GLU A 127 22.19 -17.05 8.67
C GLU A 127 22.45 -18.54 8.82
N CYS A 128 21.46 -19.37 8.50
CA CYS A 128 21.54 -20.82 8.73
C CYS A 128 20.87 -21.65 7.65
N ASN A 129 20.43 -20.99 6.57
CA ASN A 129 19.77 -21.54 5.40
C ASN A 129 18.51 -22.38 5.69
N SER A 130 17.95 -22.25 6.90
CA SER A 130 16.75 -22.97 7.31
C SER A 130 15.49 -22.26 6.85
N ARG A 131 14.40 -22.98 6.66
CA ARG A 131 13.11 -22.41 6.23
C ARG A 131 12.63 -21.34 7.21
N LEU A 132 12.24 -20.18 6.67
CA LEU A 132 11.55 -19.13 7.40
C LEU A 132 10.05 -19.40 7.43
N GLU A 133 9.42 -19.07 8.56
CA GLU A 133 7.98 -19.20 8.74
C GLU A 133 7.35 -17.87 9.12
N ILE A 134 6.08 -17.68 8.77
CA ILE A 134 5.37 -16.44 9.13
C ILE A 134 5.29 -16.35 10.66
N ASP A 135 5.77 -15.25 11.21
CA ASP A 135 5.72 -15.00 12.64
C ASP A 135 4.28 -14.60 13.04
N HIS A 136 3.60 -15.52 13.72
CA HIS A 136 2.22 -15.32 14.19
C HIS A 136 2.12 -14.76 15.62
N SER A 137 3.23 -14.33 16.24
CA SER A 137 3.27 -13.81 17.62
C SER A 137 2.39 -12.58 17.89
N HIS A 138 1.75 -12.00 16.87
CA HIS A 138 0.73 -10.95 16.99
C HIS A 138 -0.68 -11.33 16.49
N ARG A 139 -1.03 -12.62 16.35
CA ARG A 139 -2.45 -12.97 16.22
C ARG A 139 -3.11 -12.80 17.59
N HIS A 140 -3.68 -11.63 17.83
CA HIS A 140 -4.73 -11.48 18.84
C HIS A 140 -5.76 -12.58 18.59
N ARG A 141 -5.96 -13.44 19.60
CA ARG A 141 -7.02 -14.44 19.62
C ARG A 141 -8.36 -13.70 19.50
N HIS A 142 -8.93 -13.59 18.31
CA HIS A 142 -10.38 -13.44 18.21
C HIS A 142 -10.97 -14.78 18.66
N ARG A 143 -11.24 -14.85 19.96
CA ARG A 143 -12.06 -15.89 20.57
C ARG A 143 -13.46 -15.68 20.01
N PHE A 144 -13.83 -16.43 18.98
CA PHE A 144 -15.22 -16.62 18.61
C PHE A 144 -15.94 -17.15 19.87
N GLY A 145 -16.72 -16.30 20.51
CA GLY A 145 -17.68 -16.72 21.51
C GLY A 145 -18.78 -17.48 20.80
N LYS A 146 -18.75 -18.82 20.94
CA LYS A 146 -19.96 -19.63 20.85
C LYS A 146 -20.77 -19.35 22.10
N SER A 147 -21.99 -18.88 21.96
CA SER A 147 -23.22 -19.23 22.72
C SER A 147 -24.31 -18.28 22.29
#